data_AF-A0A821B6I2-F1
#
_entry.id   AF-A0A821B6I2-F1
#
_cell.length_a   1.000
_cell.length_b   1.000
_cell.length_c   1.000
_cell.angle_alpha   90.00
_cell.angle_beta   90.00
_cell.angle_gamma   90.00
#
_symmetry.space_group_name_H-M   'P 1'
#
loop_
_entity.id
_entity.type
_entity.pdbx_description
1 polymer ?
#
loop_
_entity_poly.entity_id
_entity_poly.type
_entity_poly.pdbx_seq_one_letter_code
_entity_poly.pdbx_strand_id
1 'polypeptide(L)'
;MAHTNEKIFTYDYVVIGGGTSGAVAAQRLAEGDTNSSVCLFEAGPSAYYSPMILMHSGIGSAAHQVEMGIGCKVDLQDELPHSPVEGEGVIAAFTLIFEPQARGTARLSSKDTTSKPIIDHAYLENGLGVAVFAEGCRIGHEVLMKGRGTKNIIVGPWPKAISHPMNLAG
;
A
#
# COMPACT_ATOMS: atom_id res chain seq x y z
N MET A 1 19.12 -7.64 44.39
CA MET A 1 19.19 -7.04 43.05
C MET A 1 19.07 -8.19 42.06
N ALA A 2 17.98 -8.26 41.31
CA ALA A 2 17.72 -9.37 40.39
C ALA A 2 18.58 -9.19 39.13
N HIS A 3 19.53 -10.10 38.90
CA HIS A 3 20.19 -10.23 37.61
C HIS A 3 19.19 -10.86 36.65
N THR A 4 18.60 -10.07 35.77
CA THR A 4 17.91 -10.58 34.59
C THR A 4 18.95 -11.25 33.70
N ASN A 5 18.78 -12.54 33.42
CA ASN A 5 19.56 -13.28 32.43
C ASN A 5 19.30 -12.68 31.04
N GLU A 6 19.99 -11.60 30.68
CA GLU A 6 19.92 -11.03 29.33
C GLU A 6 20.69 -11.95 28.37
N LYS A 7 19.94 -12.62 27.49
CA LYS A 7 20.52 -13.32 26.34
C LYS A 7 21.04 -12.27 25.36
N ILE A 8 22.36 -12.20 25.24
CA ILE A 8 23.03 -11.42 24.21
C ILE A 8 23.06 -12.27 22.93
N PHE A 9 22.51 -11.74 21.84
CA PHE A 9 22.61 -12.32 20.51
C PHE A 9 23.63 -11.53 19.68
N THR A 10 24.44 -12.23 18.91
CA THR A 10 25.46 -11.63 18.02
C THR A 10 25.07 -11.91 16.58
N TYR A 11 25.18 -10.90 15.73
CA TYR A 11 24.90 -10.97 14.30
C TYR A 11 25.99 -10.23 13.52
N ASP A 12 26.29 -10.68 12.31
CA ASP A 12 27.27 -10.03 11.41
C ASP A 12 26.69 -8.74 10.81
N TYR A 13 25.38 -8.74 10.56
CA TYR A 13 24.64 -7.58 10.08
C TYR A 13 23.37 -7.36 10.90
N VAL A 14 23.11 -6.12 11.27
CA VAL A 14 21.84 -5.69 11.88
C VAL A 14 21.20 -4.65 10.97
N VAL A 15 20.03 -4.99 10.42
CA VAL A 15 19.20 -4.10 9.61
C VAL A 15 18.11 -3.53 10.51
N ILE A 16 18.04 -2.20 10.61
CA ILE A 16 17.07 -1.51 11.46
C ILE A 16 15.96 -0.91 10.57
N GLY A 17 14.71 -1.32 10.84
CA GLY A 17 13.49 -0.96 10.12
C GLY A 17 12.98 -2.09 9.23
N GLY A 18 11.87 -2.73 9.57
CA GLY A 18 11.27 -3.88 8.85
C GLY A 18 10.36 -3.53 7.66
N GLY A 19 10.29 -2.25 7.30
CA GLY A 19 9.61 -1.80 6.08
C GLY A 19 10.20 -2.43 4.81
N THR A 20 9.55 -2.20 3.67
CA THR A 20 9.89 -2.83 2.37
C THR A 20 11.36 -2.73 2.00
N SER A 21 12.01 -1.59 2.23
CA SER A 21 13.44 -1.41 1.98
C SER A 21 14.34 -2.24 2.90
N GLY A 22 14.02 -2.31 4.20
CA GLY A 22 14.79 -3.08 5.16
C GLY A 22 14.63 -4.59 4.99
N ALA A 23 13.43 -5.05 4.68
CA ALA A 23 13.19 -6.45 4.31
C ALA A 23 13.99 -6.85 3.05
N VAL A 24 13.98 -6.01 2.01
CA VAL A 24 14.76 -6.27 0.78
C VAL A 24 16.26 -6.23 1.06
N ALA A 25 16.76 -5.27 1.84
CA ALA A 25 18.18 -5.19 2.18
C ALA A 25 18.64 -6.39 3.02
N ALA A 26 17.86 -6.79 4.04
CA ALA A 26 18.15 -7.96 4.85
C ALA A 26 18.19 -9.24 4.00
N GLN A 27 17.23 -9.40 3.09
CA GLN A 27 17.19 -10.54 2.16
C GLN A 27 18.41 -10.56 1.24
N ARG A 28 18.80 -9.42 0.67
CA ARG A 28 19.97 -9.34 -0.23
C ARG A 28 21.28 -9.64 0.48
N LEU A 29 21.42 -9.20 1.74
CA LEU A 29 22.59 -9.54 2.56
C LEU A 29 22.64 -11.04 2.85
N ALA A 30 21.51 -11.65 3.20
CA ALA A 30 21.41 -13.09 3.45
C ALA A 30 21.65 -13.93 2.19
N GLU A 31 21.27 -13.45 1.01
CA GLU A 31 21.55 -14.10 -0.29
C GLU A 31 23.00 -13.96 -0.73
N GLY A 32 23.62 -12.81 -0.46
CA GLY A 32 24.98 -12.48 -0.93
C GLY A 32 26.09 -13.25 -0.20
N ASP A 33 25.87 -13.57 1.08
CA ASP A 33 26.76 -14.42 1.86
C ASP A 33 25.96 -15.30 2.83
N THR A 34 25.88 -16.58 2.52
CA THR A 34 25.14 -17.57 3.32
C THR A 34 25.81 -17.93 4.64
N ASN A 35 27.07 -17.52 4.86
CA ASN A 35 27.75 -17.71 6.15
C ASN A 35 27.52 -16.55 7.13
N SER A 36 26.99 -15.43 6.65
CA SER A 36 26.70 -14.26 7.46
C SER A 36 25.32 -14.36 8.12
N SER A 37 25.25 -13.96 9.38
CA SER A 37 24.02 -13.86 10.16
C SER A 37 23.44 -12.45 10.09
N VAL A 38 22.17 -12.35 9.67
CA VAL A 38 21.47 -11.07 9.48
C VAL A 38 20.29 -10.98 10.44
N CYS A 39 20.27 -9.95 11.28
CA CYS A 39 19.13 -9.61 12.14
C CYS A 39 18.36 -8.44 11.54
N LEU A 40 17.06 -8.62 11.30
CA LEU A 40 16.15 -7.53 10.97
C LEU A 40 15.40 -7.11 12.23
N PHE A 41 15.54 -5.85 12.61
CA PHE A 41 14.89 -5.30 13.79
C PHE A 41 13.95 -4.17 13.39
N GLU A 42 12.65 -4.34 13.65
CA GLU A 42 11.66 -3.30 13.39
C GLU A 42 11.23 -2.64 14.70
N ALA A 43 11.34 -1.32 14.74
CA ALA A 43 10.80 -0.48 15.79
C ALA A 43 10.13 0.73 15.15
N GLY A 44 8.88 1.00 15.51
CA GLY A 44 8.13 2.13 14.98
C GLY A 44 6.61 1.92 15.07
N PRO A 45 5.82 3.00 14.98
CA PRO A 45 4.36 2.91 14.92
C PRO A 45 3.93 2.30 13.58
N SER A 46 2.73 1.72 13.58
CA SER A 46 2.14 1.16 12.36
C SER A 46 2.02 2.21 11.24
N ALA A 47 2.20 1.77 10.00
CA ALA A 47 2.06 2.59 8.80
C ALA A 47 0.61 3.08 8.53
N TYR A 48 -0.37 2.71 9.37
CA TYR A 48 -1.77 3.10 9.25
C TYR A 48 -2.01 4.61 9.06
N TYR A 49 -1.12 5.46 9.59
CA TYR A 49 -1.21 6.93 9.48
C TYR A 49 -0.17 7.54 8.53
N SER A 50 0.53 6.72 7.74
CA SER A 50 1.54 7.18 6.79
C SER A 50 0.98 7.20 5.36
N PRO A 51 0.39 8.31 4.91
CA PRO A 51 -0.15 8.43 3.54
C PRO A 51 0.92 8.22 2.46
N MET A 52 2.19 8.38 2.80
CA MET A 52 3.33 8.09 1.92
C MET A 52 3.60 6.58 1.76
N ILE A 53 3.32 5.76 2.78
CA ILE A 53 3.45 4.30 2.69
C ILE A 53 2.22 3.70 2.00
N LEU A 54 1.04 4.27 2.21
CA LEU A 54 -0.19 3.95 1.48
C LEU A 54 -0.23 4.64 0.10
N MET A 55 0.90 4.70 -0.59
CA MET A 55 1.04 5.05 -2.02
C MET A 55 0.30 6.30 -2.52
N HIS A 56 0.33 7.44 -1.82
CA HIS A 56 -0.48 8.59 -2.28
C HIS A 56 -1.95 8.19 -2.54
N SER A 57 -2.48 7.20 -1.81
CA SER A 57 -3.82 6.63 -2.06
C SER A 57 -4.92 7.68 -1.99
N GLY A 58 -4.61 8.89 -1.51
CA GLY A 58 -5.58 9.93 -1.22
C GLY A 58 -6.39 9.59 0.02
N ILE A 59 -6.01 8.55 0.77
CA ILE A 59 -6.73 8.09 1.96
C ILE A 59 -6.10 8.76 3.18
N GLY A 60 -6.77 9.81 3.66
CA GLY A 60 -6.35 10.62 4.81
C GLY A 60 -7.02 12.00 4.73
N SER A 61 -7.00 12.80 5.79
CA SER A 61 -7.61 14.14 5.73
C SER A 61 -6.94 15.00 4.66
N ALA A 62 -7.74 15.77 3.91
CA ALA A 62 -7.21 16.63 2.85
C ALA A 62 -6.17 17.63 3.39
N ALA A 63 -6.41 18.17 4.59
CA ALA A 63 -5.46 19.05 5.27
C ALA A 63 -4.08 18.39 5.49
N HIS A 64 -4.04 17.13 5.94
CA HIS A 64 -2.79 16.39 6.13
C HIS A 64 -2.12 16.06 4.78
N GLN A 65 -2.89 15.75 3.73
CA GLN A 65 -2.32 15.51 2.40
C GLN A 65 -1.66 16.76 1.81
N VAL A 66 -2.28 17.92 1.98
CA VAL A 66 -1.73 19.22 1.54
C VAL A 66 -0.45 19.57 2.30
N GLU A 67 -0.41 19.35 3.62
CA GLU A 67 0.81 19.51 4.42
C GLU A 67 1.96 18.64 3.90
N MET A 68 1.62 17.45 3.36
CA MET A 68 2.56 16.52 2.77
C MET A 68 2.89 16.82 1.28
N GLY A 69 2.41 17.94 0.73
CA GLY A 69 2.68 18.36 -0.65
C GLY A 69 1.88 17.59 -1.71
N ILE A 70 0.84 16.86 -1.31
CA ILE A 70 -0.03 16.09 -2.19
C ILE A 70 -1.26 16.93 -2.48
N GLY A 71 -1.40 17.39 -3.72
CA GLY A 71 -2.58 18.17 -4.13
C GLY A 71 -3.84 17.32 -4.10
N CYS A 72 -4.80 17.67 -3.25
CA CYS A 72 -6.12 17.05 -3.25
C CYS A 72 -6.85 17.41 -4.56
N LYS A 73 -7.29 16.39 -5.31
CA LYS A 73 -8.06 16.56 -6.55
C LYS A 73 -9.57 16.44 -6.32
N VAL A 74 -9.96 15.60 -5.37
CA VAL A 74 -11.34 15.37 -4.95
C VAL A 74 -11.29 15.13 -3.44
N ASP A 75 -11.93 15.99 -2.66
CA ASP A 75 -12.08 15.80 -1.22
C ASP A 75 -13.40 15.08 -0.96
N LEU A 76 -13.29 13.79 -0.62
CA LEU A 76 -14.45 12.96 -0.34
C LEU A 76 -14.92 13.11 1.11
N GLN A 77 -14.33 13.96 1.97
CA GLN A 77 -14.79 14.05 3.37
C GLN A 77 -16.18 14.65 3.52
N ASP A 78 -16.57 15.57 2.63
CA ASP A 78 -17.95 16.12 2.57
C ASP A 78 -18.91 15.22 1.76
N GLU A 79 -18.37 14.25 1.00
CA GLU A 79 -19.13 13.35 0.12
C GLU A 79 -19.15 11.87 0.56
N LEU A 80 -18.33 11.47 1.53
CA LEU A 80 -18.44 10.17 2.19
C LEU A 80 -19.63 10.29 3.13
N PRO A 81 -20.79 9.74 2.77
CA PRO A 81 -21.88 9.68 3.70
C PRO A 81 -21.34 8.88 4.89
N HIS A 82 -21.81 9.24 6.09
CA HIS A 82 -21.57 8.49 7.31
C HIS A 82 -21.48 6.99 7.04
N SER A 83 -20.56 6.28 7.72
CA SER A 83 -20.44 4.82 7.66
C SER A 83 -21.80 4.18 7.42
N PRO A 84 -21.92 3.22 6.47
CA PRO A 84 -23.21 2.74 6.00
C PRO A 84 -24.13 2.48 7.19
N VAL A 85 -25.32 3.07 7.12
CA VAL A 85 -26.29 3.07 8.22
C VAL A 85 -26.59 1.62 8.62
N GLU A 86 -26.84 1.38 9.90
CA GLU A 86 -27.11 0.05 10.45
C GLU A 86 -28.13 -0.72 9.57
N GLY A 87 -27.67 -1.80 8.92
CA GLY A 87 -28.45 -2.60 7.95
C GLY A 87 -28.01 -2.50 6.48
N GLU A 88 -27.14 -1.55 6.11
CA GLU A 88 -26.48 -1.50 4.81
C GLU A 88 -25.01 -1.95 4.93
N GLY A 89 -24.53 -2.78 4.00
CA GLY A 89 -23.15 -3.29 3.97
C GLY A 89 -22.39 -2.80 2.75
N VAL A 90 -21.11 -2.45 2.91
CA VAL A 90 -20.20 -2.10 1.81
C VAL A 90 -19.20 -3.23 1.60
N ILE A 91 -18.97 -3.59 0.34
CA ILE A 91 -17.90 -4.49 -0.08
C ILE A 91 -16.88 -3.66 -0.85
N ALA A 92 -15.61 -3.76 -0.47
CA ALA A 92 -14.48 -3.24 -1.22
C ALA A 92 -13.74 -4.40 -1.90
N ALA A 93 -13.42 -4.25 -3.18
CA ALA A 93 -12.54 -5.16 -3.90
C ALA A 93 -11.27 -4.42 -4.32
N PHE A 94 -10.13 -5.08 -4.12
CA PHE A 94 -8.82 -4.57 -4.48
C PHE A 94 -8.19 -5.46 -5.53
N THR A 95 -7.65 -4.85 -6.58
CA THR A 95 -6.83 -5.54 -7.57
C THR A 95 -5.37 -5.37 -7.17
N LEU A 96 -4.63 -6.48 -7.09
CA LEU A 96 -3.21 -6.50 -6.74
C LEU A 96 -2.44 -7.26 -7.84
N ILE A 97 -1.33 -6.68 -8.31
CA ILE A 97 -0.40 -7.36 -9.22
C ILE A 97 0.70 -7.99 -8.40
N PHE A 98 0.79 -9.32 -8.42
CA PHE A 98 1.82 -10.08 -7.68
C PHE A 98 3.17 -10.13 -8.39
N GLU A 99 3.17 -9.98 -9.71
CA GLU A 99 4.39 -10.01 -10.51
C GLU A 99 4.53 -8.72 -11.33
N PRO A 100 4.79 -7.58 -10.66
CA PRO A 100 4.99 -6.33 -11.37
C PRO A 100 6.25 -6.45 -12.22
N GLN A 101 6.14 -6.12 -13.50
CA GLN A 101 7.28 -6.11 -14.41
C GLN A 101 8.11 -4.82 -14.30
N ALA A 102 7.48 -3.72 -13.87
CA ALA A 102 8.17 -2.46 -13.62
C ALA A 102 9.13 -2.58 -12.42
N ARG A 103 10.19 -1.76 -12.42
CA ARG A 103 11.20 -1.71 -11.36
C ARG A 103 11.45 -0.24 -11.02
N GLY A 104 11.15 0.11 -9.77
CA GLY A 104 11.43 1.42 -9.21
C GLY A 104 12.86 1.57 -8.68
N THR A 105 13.14 2.71 -8.07
CA THR A 105 14.40 3.01 -7.39
C THR A 105 14.18 3.52 -5.97
N ALA A 106 15.16 3.30 -5.10
CA ALA A 106 15.21 3.91 -3.78
C ALA A 106 16.63 4.43 -3.53
N ARG A 107 16.77 5.68 -3.11
CA ARG A 107 18.07 6.33 -2.89
C ARG A 107 18.02 7.23 -1.65
N LEU A 108 19.15 7.38 -0.99
CA LEU A 108 19.29 8.37 0.07
C LEU A 108 19.16 9.77 -0.53
N SER A 109 18.37 10.64 0.12
CA SER A 109 18.26 12.06 -0.25
C SER A 109 19.44 12.88 0.28
N SER A 110 20.04 12.44 1.38
CA SER A 110 21.15 13.13 2.04
C SER A 110 21.97 12.15 2.90
N LYS A 111 23.02 12.66 3.56
CA LYS A 111 23.80 11.92 4.57
C LYS A 111 23.19 11.98 5.97
N ASP A 112 22.22 12.86 6.19
CA ASP A 112 21.51 12.97 7.47
C ASP A 112 20.53 11.79 7.60
N THR A 113 20.66 11.03 8.69
CA THR A 113 19.89 9.81 8.95
C THR A 113 18.41 10.07 9.23
N THR A 114 18.02 11.32 9.51
CA THR A 114 16.63 11.72 9.70
C THR A 114 15.94 12.13 8.39
N SER A 115 16.72 12.34 7.33
CA SER A 115 16.19 12.70 6.02
C SER A 115 15.44 11.53 5.39
N LYS A 116 14.22 11.78 4.91
CA LYS A 116 13.42 10.78 4.20
C LYS A 116 14.13 10.36 2.90
N PRO A 117 14.22 9.06 2.57
CA PRO A 117 14.81 8.62 1.31
C PRO A 117 13.91 9.02 0.12
N ILE A 118 14.51 9.13 -1.07
CA ILE A 118 13.77 9.29 -2.32
C ILE A 118 13.39 7.89 -2.80
N ILE A 119 12.09 7.63 -2.91
CA ILE A 119 11.55 6.36 -3.40
C ILE A 119 10.69 6.66 -4.62
N ASP A 120 11.01 6.01 -5.72
CA ASP A 120 10.20 5.97 -6.92
C ASP A 120 9.82 4.51 -7.17
N HIS A 121 8.54 4.20 -7.15
CA HIS A 121 8.08 2.83 -7.33
C HIS A 121 7.98 2.40 -8.79
N ALA A 122 8.01 3.34 -9.76
CA ALA A 122 7.74 3.07 -11.17
C ALA A 122 6.40 2.32 -11.38
N TYR A 123 5.40 2.54 -10.52
CA TYR A 123 4.14 1.80 -10.61
C TYR A 123 3.48 2.07 -11.95
N LEU A 124 3.11 0.97 -12.63
CA LEU A 124 2.40 0.98 -13.91
C LEU A 124 3.14 1.74 -15.04
N GLU A 125 4.44 2.00 -14.89
CA GLU A 125 5.22 2.69 -15.93
C GLU A 125 5.38 1.84 -17.21
N ASN A 126 5.31 0.51 -17.06
CA ASN A 126 5.18 -0.41 -18.19
C ASN A 126 3.71 -0.52 -18.63
N GLY A 127 3.43 -0.29 -19.92
CA GLY A 127 2.10 -0.41 -20.51
C GLY A 127 1.44 -1.79 -20.33
N LEU A 128 2.21 -2.88 -20.23
CA LEU A 128 1.67 -4.20 -19.90
C LEU A 128 1.07 -4.23 -18.48
N GLY A 129 1.74 -3.57 -17.52
CA GLY A 129 1.24 -3.47 -16.15
C GLY A 129 -0.09 -2.75 -16.07
N VAL A 130 -0.25 -1.67 -16.85
CA VAL A 130 -1.52 -0.95 -16.99
C VAL A 130 -2.62 -1.86 -17.54
N ALA A 131 -2.33 -2.58 -18.63
CA ALA A 131 -3.31 -3.46 -19.27
C ALA A 131 -3.76 -4.60 -18.35
N VAL A 132 -2.82 -5.26 -17.67
CA VAL A 132 -3.11 -6.34 -16.70
C VAL A 132 -3.92 -5.80 -15.52
N PHE A 133 -3.57 -4.63 -15.00
CA PHE A 133 -4.30 -4.01 -13.90
C PHE A 133 -5.74 -3.68 -14.30
N ALA A 134 -5.93 -3.07 -15.47
CA ALA A 134 -7.25 -2.73 -16.00
C ALA A 134 -8.14 -3.97 -16.19
N GLU A 135 -7.58 -5.05 -16.75
CA GLU A 135 -8.29 -6.31 -16.92
C GLU A 135 -8.64 -6.95 -15.57
N GLY A 136 -7.73 -6.90 -14.59
CA GLY A 136 -8.00 -7.35 -13.22
C GLY A 136 -9.17 -6.59 -12.58
N CYS A 137 -9.22 -5.27 -12.74
CA CYS A 137 -10.36 -4.45 -12.28
C CYS A 137 -11.66 -4.82 -13.01
N ARG A 138 -11.61 -5.06 -14.32
CA ARG A 138 -12.78 -5.50 -15.12
C ARG A 138 -13.33 -6.83 -14.61
N ILE A 139 -12.45 -7.80 -14.36
CA ILE A 139 -12.82 -9.13 -13.82
C ILE A 139 -13.39 -8.98 -12.41
N GLY A 140 -12.74 -8.19 -11.54
CA GLY A 140 -13.23 -7.92 -10.18
C GLY A 140 -14.64 -7.31 -10.19
N HIS A 141 -14.85 -6.32 -11.06
CA HIS A 141 -16.18 -5.72 -11.26
C HIS A 141 -17.21 -6.76 -11.74
N GLU A 142 -16.84 -7.62 -12.67
CA GLU A 142 -17.71 -8.69 -13.16
C GLU A 142 -18.10 -9.69 -12.05
N VAL A 143 -17.13 -10.10 -11.23
CA VAL A 143 -17.36 -10.98 -10.08
C VAL A 143 -18.31 -10.33 -9.08
N LEU A 144 -18.12 -9.04 -8.78
CA LEU A 144 -19.01 -8.32 -7.86
C LEU A 144 -20.42 -8.20 -8.43
N MET A 145 -20.57 -7.73 -9.67
CA MET A 145 -21.89 -7.39 -10.21
C MET A 145 -22.66 -8.59 -10.76
N LYS A 146 -21.97 -9.61 -11.26
CA LYS A 146 -22.59 -10.76 -11.95
C LYS A 146 -22.34 -12.10 -11.25
N GLY A 147 -21.48 -12.14 -10.25
CA GLY A 147 -21.14 -13.36 -9.51
C GLY A 147 -22.37 -14.01 -8.87
N ARG A 148 -22.41 -15.35 -8.88
CA ARG A 148 -23.57 -16.13 -8.39
C ARG A 148 -23.93 -15.78 -6.94
N GLY A 149 -22.94 -15.47 -6.10
CA GLY A 149 -23.14 -15.12 -4.69
C GLY A 149 -23.32 -13.63 -4.40
N THR A 150 -23.10 -12.76 -5.38
CA THR A 150 -22.97 -11.30 -5.17
C THR A 150 -24.01 -10.50 -5.96
N LYS A 151 -24.44 -10.99 -7.13
CA LYS A 151 -25.34 -10.28 -8.06
C LYS A 151 -26.69 -9.83 -7.49
N ASN A 152 -27.17 -10.49 -6.44
CA ASN A 152 -28.44 -10.17 -5.78
C ASN A 152 -28.24 -9.42 -4.44
N ILE A 153 -26.98 -9.17 -4.06
CA ILE A 153 -26.60 -8.50 -2.80
C ILE A 153 -26.02 -7.12 -3.10
N ILE A 154 -25.22 -7.02 -4.17
CA ILE A 154 -24.58 -5.77 -4.58
C ILE A 154 -25.55 -5.00 -5.47
N VAL A 155 -26.16 -3.97 -4.89
CA VAL A 155 -27.22 -3.17 -5.53
C VAL A 155 -26.70 -1.95 -6.30
N GLY A 156 -25.41 -1.62 -6.19
CA GLY A 156 -24.80 -0.49 -6.88
C GLY A 156 -23.58 0.08 -6.17
N PRO A 157 -23.01 1.18 -6.70
CA PRO A 157 -21.88 1.86 -6.09
C PRO A 157 -22.28 2.58 -4.80
N TRP A 158 -21.30 2.79 -3.93
CA TRP A 158 -21.40 3.68 -2.79
C TRP A 158 -20.37 4.81 -2.95
N PRO A 159 -20.74 6.08 -2.71
CA PRO A 159 -22.08 6.60 -2.41
C PRO A 159 -23.05 6.43 -3.59
N LYS A 160 -24.34 6.20 -3.33
CA LYS A 160 -25.37 5.96 -4.38
C LYS A 160 -25.48 7.11 -5.40
N ALA A 161 -25.04 8.31 -5.04
CA ALA A 161 -25.06 9.51 -5.88
C ALA A 161 -23.94 9.58 -6.91
N ILE A 162 -22.89 8.76 -6.79
CA ILE A 162 -21.77 8.77 -7.73
C ILE A 162 -22.11 7.84 -8.89
N SER A 163 -22.27 8.42 -10.08
CA SER A 163 -22.28 7.63 -11.31
C SER A 163 -20.86 7.10 -11.56
N HIS A 164 -20.67 5.79 -11.40
CA HIS A 164 -19.47 5.15 -11.95
C HIS A 164 -19.50 5.38 -13.47
N PRO A 165 -18.39 5.69 -14.15
CA PRO A 165 -18.36 5.71 -15.61
C PRO A 165 -18.65 4.28 -16.10
N MET A 166 -19.93 3.99 -16.29
CA MET A 166 -20.41 2.77 -16.90
C MET A 166 -20.08 2.86 -18.38
N ASN A 167 -19.40 1.82 -18.86
CA ASN A 167 -19.12 1.51 -20.26
C ASN A 167 -17.90 2.21 -20.87
N LEU A 168 -16.76 1.53 -20.79
CA LEU A 168 -15.73 1.55 -21.85
C LEU A 168 -15.93 0.41 -22.86
N ALA A 169 -17.15 -0.12 -22.97
CA ALA A 169 -17.55 -1.03 -24.04
C ALA A 169 -18.25 -0.20 -25.12
N GLY A 170 -17.46 0.28 -26.08
CA GLY A 170 -17.87 0.97 -27.30
C GLY A 170 -16.71 1.00 -28.27
#